data_AF-A0A0Q6YL19-F1
#
_entry.id   AF-A0A0Q6YL19-F1
#
_cell.length_a   1.000
_cell.length_b   1.000
_cell.length_c   1.000
_cell.angle_alpha   90.00
_cell.angle_beta   90.00
_cell.angle_gamma   90.00
#
_symmetry.space_group_name_H-M   'P 1'
#
loop_
_entity.id
_entity.type
_entity.pdbx_description
1 polymer ?
#
loop_
_entity_poly.entity_id
_entity_poly.type
_entity_poly.pdbx_seq_one_letter_code
_entity_poly.pdbx_strand_id
1 'polypeptide(L)'
;MTPEQLLINWKTRNLIVTEDIHTVAAHLAPALLHGGADYSVEEIAVCTGLTPDRVRDSLELLAEHGCGRQVGRAPDGAPFYVLP
;
A
#
# COMPACT_ATOMS: atom_id res chain seq x y z
N MET A 1 -2.60 -14.87 6.57
CA MET A 1 -1.95 -13.71 7.24
C MET A 1 -3.02 -12.68 7.55
N THR A 2 -2.92 -11.97 8.68
CA THR A 2 -3.81 -10.84 9.00
C THR A 2 -3.16 -9.52 8.56
N PRO A 3 -3.93 -8.44 8.37
CA PRO A 3 -3.38 -7.11 8.05
C PRO A 3 -2.35 -6.65 9.09
N GLU A 4 -2.60 -6.92 10.37
CA GLU A 4 -1.68 -6.60 11.47
C GLU A 4 -0.35 -7.34 11.35
N GLN A 5 -0.38 -8.64 11.03
CA GLN A 5 0.84 -9.43 10.82
C GLN A 5 1.63 -8.94 9.60
N LEU A 6 0.94 -8.49 8.55
CA LEU A 6 1.56 -7.91 7.38
C LEU A 6 2.27 -6.58 7.73
N LEU A 7 1.62 -5.71 8.50
CA LEU A 7 2.20 -4.46 9.00
C LEU A 7 3.42 -4.71 9.91
N ILE A 8 3.38 -5.75 10.75
CA ILE A 8 4.52 -6.17 11.58
C ILE A 8 5.68 -6.64 10.70
N ASN A 9 5.40 -7.41 9.65
CA ASN A 9 6.41 -7.85 8.70
C ASN A 9 7.05 -6.65 7.97
N TRP A 10 6.25 -5.69 7.55
CA TRP A 10 6.73 -4.45 6.91
C TRP A 10 7.58 -3.58 7.86
N LYS A 11 7.17 -3.43 9.12
CA LYS A 11 8.01 -2.81 10.18
C LYS A 11 9.35 -3.51 10.33
N THR A 12 9.37 -4.83 10.23
CA THR A 12 10.59 -5.63 10.36
C THR A 12 11.52 -5.46 9.15
N ARG A 13 10.98 -5.09 7.99
CA ARG A 13 11.75 -4.78 6.75
C ARG A 13 12.29 -3.34 6.69
N ASN A 14 12.42 -2.70 7.85
CA ASN A 14 12.97 -1.35 7.98
C ASN A 14 12.18 -0.27 7.23
N LEU A 15 10.88 -0.50 6.98
CA LEU A 15 9.99 0.53 6.47
C LEU A 15 9.94 1.65 7.50
N ILE A 16 10.27 2.88 7.10
CA ILE A 16 10.08 4.05 7.96
C ILE A 16 8.58 4.20 8.15
N VAL A 17 8.06 3.69 9.27
CA VAL A 17 6.62 3.76 9.55
C VAL A 17 6.32 5.13 10.13
N THR A 18 6.27 6.13 9.25
CA THR A 18 5.57 7.36 9.56
C THR A 18 4.07 7.07 9.66
N GLU A 19 3.32 7.94 10.33
CA GLU A 19 1.88 7.75 10.51
C GLU A 19 1.14 7.70 9.16
N ASP A 20 1.62 8.46 8.18
CA ASP A 20 1.10 8.49 6.81
C ASP A 20 1.27 7.13 6.13
N ILE A 21 2.50 6.60 6.14
CA ILE A 21 2.82 5.30 5.54
C ILE A 21 2.06 4.19 6.25
N HIS A 22 1.95 4.25 7.58
CA HIS A 22 1.18 3.29 8.35
C HIS A 22 -0.29 3.27 7.94
N THR A 23 -0.87 4.45 7.71
CA THR A 23 -2.28 4.60 7.35
C THR A 23 -2.55 4.02 5.97
N VAL A 24 -1.71 4.35 4.98
CA VAL A 24 -1.78 3.80 3.62
C VAL A 24 -1.57 2.28 3.62
N ALA A 25 -0.56 1.82 4.36
CA ALA A 25 -0.24 0.42 4.54
C ALA A 25 -1.40 -0.37 5.17
N ALA A 26 -2.01 0.15 6.23
CA ALA A 26 -3.13 -0.50 6.91
C ALA A 26 -4.38 -0.56 6.04
N HIS A 27 -4.58 0.46 5.18
CA HIS A 27 -5.66 0.48 4.21
C HIS A 27 -5.45 -0.53 3.07
N LEU A 28 -4.22 -0.66 2.56
CA LEU A 28 -3.88 -1.59 1.47
C LEU A 28 -3.79 -3.05 1.93
N ALA A 29 -3.31 -3.29 3.16
CA ALA A 29 -3.09 -4.62 3.72
C ALA A 29 -4.28 -5.61 3.54
N PRO A 30 -5.53 -5.26 3.87
CA PRO A 30 -6.66 -6.18 3.69
C PRO A 30 -6.98 -6.49 2.22
N ALA A 31 -6.82 -5.53 1.30
CA ALA A 31 -7.03 -5.76 -0.13
C ALA A 31 -5.91 -6.62 -0.73
N LEU A 32 -4.66 -6.29 -0.40
CA LEU A 32 -3.48 -7.06 -0.75
C LEU A 32 -3.58 -8.53 -0.30
N LEU A 33 -4.15 -8.78 0.89
CA LEU A 33 -4.41 -10.14 1.39
C LEU A 33 -5.57 -10.86 0.68
N HIS A 34 -6.51 -10.12 0.08
CA HIS A 34 -7.63 -10.68 -0.68
C HIS A 34 -7.30 -11.02 -2.13
N GLY A 35 -6.05 -10.81 -2.57
CA GLY A 35 -5.60 -11.14 -3.93
C GLY A 35 -5.02 -9.95 -4.70
N GLY A 36 -5.08 -8.75 -4.13
CA GLY A 36 -4.48 -7.54 -4.67
C GLY A 36 -5.30 -6.30 -4.39
N ALA A 37 -4.68 -5.14 -4.60
CA ALA A 37 -5.29 -3.84 -4.43
C ALA A 37 -5.27 -3.08 -5.76
N ASP A 38 -6.44 -2.79 -6.30
CA ASP A 38 -6.67 -1.99 -7.51
C ASP A 38 -6.93 -0.51 -7.22
N TYR A 39 -6.59 -0.02 -6.03
CA TYR A 39 -6.86 1.36 -5.66
C TYR A 39 -6.01 2.36 -6.42
N SER A 40 -6.67 3.41 -6.91
CA SER A 40 -6.00 4.60 -7.43
C SER A 40 -5.42 5.44 -6.29
N VAL A 41 -4.33 6.18 -6.59
CA VAL A 41 -3.71 7.11 -5.63
C VAL A 41 -4.73 8.12 -5.08
N GLU A 42 -5.66 8.57 -5.92
CA GLU A 42 -6.74 9.48 -5.51
C GLU A 42 -7.73 8.84 -4.54
N GLU A 43 -8.12 7.58 -4.75
CA GLU A 43 -9.01 6.89 -3.82
C GLU A 43 -8.37 6.68 -2.46
N ILE A 44 -7.10 6.25 -2.44
CA ILE A 44 -6.34 6.09 -1.20
C ILE A 44 -6.22 7.45 -0.51
N ALA A 45 -5.94 8.53 -1.24
CA ALA A 45 -5.89 9.88 -0.69
C ALA A 45 -7.22 10.29 -0.03
N VAL A 46 -8.35 10.02 -0.66
CA VAL A 46 -9.69 10.28 -0.11
C VAL A 46 -9.96 9.42 1.14
N CYS A 47 -9.63 8.13 1.11
CA CYS A 47 -9.87 7.22 2.23
C CYS A 47 -8.96 7.49 3.43
N THR A 48 -7.71 7.89 3.19
CA THR A 48 -6.71 8.13 4.24
C THR A 48 -6.66 9.59 4.70
N GLY A 49 -7.27 10.50 3.96
CA GLY A 49 -7.18 11.94 4.19
C GLY A 49 -5.82 12.55 3.85
N LEU A 50 -4.91 11.77 3.26
CA LEU A 50 -3.59 12.21 2.83
C LEU A 50 -3.66 12.88 1.45
N THR A 51 -2.65 13.69 1.14
CA THR A 51 -2.51 14.21 -0.23
C THR A 51 -2.05 13.09 -1.17
N PRO A 52 -2.46 13.12 -2.45
CA PRO A 52 -2.07 12.10 -3.42
C PRO A 52 -0.55 12.00 -3.61
N ASP A 53 0.17 13.10 -3.38
CA ASP A 53 1.63 13.10 -3.40
C ASP A 53 2.23 12.26 -2.26
N ARG A 54 1.71 12.40 -1.03
CA ARG A 54 2.12 11.59 0.13
C ARG A 54 1.76 10.12 -0.03
N VAL A 55 0.60 9.84 -0.63
CA VAL A 55 0.20 8.47 -0.95
C VAL A 55 1.17 7.84 -1.93
N ARG A 56 1.55 8.55 -3.00
CA ARG A 56 2.52 8.06 -3.98
C ARG A 56 3.89 7.81 -3.34
N ASP A 57 4.40 8.75 -2.56
CA ASP A 57 5.68 8.61 -1.84
C ASP A 57 5.64 7.39 -0.89
N SER A 58 4.52 7.20 -0.18
CA SER A 58 4.29 6.01 0.67
C SER A 58 4.25 4.71 -0.12
N LEU A 59 3.61 4.69 -1.29
CA LEU A 59 3.55 3.53 -2.19
C LEU A 59 4.92 3.18 -2.77
N GLU A 60 5.72 4.19 -3.13
CA GLU A 60 7.10 4.00 -3.60
C GLU A 60 7.96 3.38 -2.50
N LEU A 61 7.90 3.90 -1.27
CA LEU A 61 8.58 3.31 -0.12
C LEU A 61 8.13 1.88 0.17
N LEU A 62 6.82 1.61 0.10
CA LEU A 62 6.31 0.23 0.25
C LEU A 62 6.87 -0.69 -0.84
N ALA A 63 6.98 -0.23 -2.09
CA ALA A 63 7.55 -1.01 -3.18
C ALA A 63 9.06 -1.26 -3.00
N GLU A 64 9.83 -0.23 -2.64
CA GLU A 64 11.28 -0.32 -2.41
C GLU A 64 11.63 -1.29 -1.28
N HIS A 65 10.83 -1.31 -0.20
CA HIS A 65 11.01 -2.22 0.92
C HIS A 65 10.44 -3.63 0.68
N GLY A 66 9.92 -3.90 -0.53
CA GLY A 66 9.32 -5.18 -0.89
C GLY A 66 8.06 -5.50 -0.07
N CYS A 67 7.32 -4.48 0.34
CA CYS A 67 6.06 -4.61 1.06
C CYS A 67 4.88 -4.87 0.09
N GLY A 68 5.02 -4.49 -1.18
CA GLY A 68 4.10 -4.82 -2.26
C GLY A 68 4.80 -4.66 -3.61
N ARG A 69 4.30 -5.33 -4.64
CA ARG A 69 4.78 -5.18 -6.02
C ARG A 69 3.64 -4.71 -6.90
N GLN A 70 3.87 -3.65 -7.67
CA GLN A 70 2.98 -3.32 -8.78
C GLN A 70 3.17 -4.37 -9.86
N VAL A 71 2.13 -5.16 -10.12
CA VAL A 71 2.15 -6.26 -11.12
C VAL A 71 1.48 -5.86 -12.42
N GLY A 72 0.76 -4.74 -12.45
CA GLY A 72 0.15 -4.25 -13.68
C GLY A 72 -0.76 -3.05 -13.46
N ARG A 73 -1.71 -2.87 -14.37
CA ARG A 73 -2.86 -1.98 -14.19
C ARG A 73 -4.13 -2.82 -14.21
N ALA A 74 -5.05 -2.51 -13.31
CA ALA A 74 -6.42 -2.97 -13.32
C ALA A 74 -7.12 -2.56 -14.65
N PRO A 75 -8.22 -3.21 -15.03
CA PRO A 75 -8.95 -2.88 -16.25
C PRO A 75 -9.42 -1.42 -16.31
N ASP A 76 -9.56 -0.74 -15.18
CA ASP A 76 -9.90 0.69 -15.08
C ASP A 76 -8.68 1.62 -15.29
N GLY A 77 -7.48 1.06 -15.48
CA GLY A 77 -6.24 1.82 -15.65
C GLY A 77 -5.53 2.17 -14.34
N ALA A 78 -6.15 1.90 -13.19
CA ALA A 78 -5.54 2.02 -11.87
C ALA A 78 -4.36 1.03 -11.70
N PRO A 79 -3.26 1.41 -11.03
CA PRO A 79 -2.16 0.48 -10.75
C PRO A 79 -2.63 -0.68 -9.86
N PHE A 80 -2.30 -1.92 -10.24
CA PHE A 80 -2.63 -3.12 -9.47
C PHE A 80 -1.42 -3.57 -8.65
N TYR A 81 -1.59 -3.58 -7.33
CA TYR A 81 -0.58 -3.97 -6.36
C TYR A 81 -0.90 -5.35 -5.79
N VAL A 82 0.11 -6.20 -5.63
CA VAL A 82 0.00 -7.50 -4.95
C VAL A 82 1.12 -7.69 -3.96
N LEU A 83 0.93 -8.62 -3.02
CA LEU A 83 2.03 -9.06 -2.17
C LEU A 83 3.05 -9.86 -2.99
N PRO A 84 4.36 -9.66 -2.73
CA PRO A 84 5.41 -10.47 -3.34
C PRO A 84 5.40 -11.93 -2.84
#